data_AF-A0A814JMH0-F1
#
_entry.id   AF-A0A814JMH0-F1
#
_cell.length_a   1.000
_cell.length_b   1.000
_cell.length_c   1.000
_cell.angle_alpha   90.00
_cell.angle_beta   90.00
_cell.angle_gamma   90.00
#
_symmetry.space_group_name_H-M   'P 1'
#
loop_
_entity.id
_entity.type
_entity.pdbx_description
1 polymer ?
#
loop_
_entity_poly.entity_id
_entity_poly.type
_entity_poly.pdbx_seq_one_letter_code
_entity_poly.pdbx_strand_id
1 'polypeptide(L)'
;MLGHVVGAVSNVLLFGRITGLFATTSFAVDCDNQYQNLESGIINNTVCPFGIELNPLNYDRLHKLCHYDNKIISSTLAPLTPLFHENVMHLVYCFFGFSILTYVSASLEYFCWTVATKRQTSRMSALLLRSLIQRNMTYLDTNQITQYNTTLFTNIEKIKNGIGFEFLMPIAVSLHVIVSIIVSFIVNWQLSLIMSCIIPIICGSSLMFAKVVTRETKEQLRTYSKAGQIAQEVFSSLRTVLSFNGSQSQQKKYEKELKLNEWHTVRKDAAFGVFTGWLFFINFAVYSIGFTFGAILMSYGNHRTVTISEILVVVSMFAQGLSLFNQIGPFFQSISEAQGAAVSVFRLIDEAHDENLNEREILEENISDERSIPNINGDIEFDNVSFSYPSRENVTTLNNLKLIARANQTTALVGSSGCGKSTCVSLLLRYYEPSSGRIMIDGQSITDHKIKQFRQNIGVV
;
A
#
# COMPACT_ATOMS: atom_id res chain seq x y z
N MET A 1 -31.71 -0.90 -6.21
CA MET A 1 -30.43 -1.13 -6.92
C MET A 1 -30.51 -2.27 -7.94
N LEU A 2 -30.84 -3.51 -7.54
CA LEU A 2 -31.01 -4.64 -8.49
C LEU A 2 -32.01 -4.36 -9.63
N GLY A 3 -33.13 -3.67 -9.37
CA GLY A 3 -34.09 -3.30 -10.43
C GLY A 3 -33.55 -2.28 -11.45
N HIS A 4 -32.65 -1.38 -11.05
CA HIS A 4 -32.03 -0.41 -11.97
C HIS A 4 -30.88 -1.05 -12.76
N VAL A 5 -30.16 -2.03 -12.18
CA VAL A 5 -29.17 -2.84 -12.89
C VAL A 5 -29.84 -3.75 -13.91
N VAL A 6 -30.97 -4.38 -13.55
CA VAL A 6 -31.80 -5.17 -14.48
C VAL A 6 -32.38 -4.30 -15.60
N GLY A 7 -32.80 -3.07 -15.30
CA GLY A 7 -33.26 -2.10 -16.30
C GLY A 7 -32.13 -1.62 -17.24
N ALA A 8 -30.93 -1.36 -16.71
CA ALA A 8 -29.77 -1.00 -17.51
C ALA A 8 -29.30 -2.17 -18.40
N VAL A 9 -29.31 -3.39 -17.88
CA VAL A 9 -29.03 -4.61 -18.65
C VAL A 9 -30.09 -4.82 -19.73
N SER A 10 -31.39 -4.62 -19.44
CA SER A 10 -32.47 -4.67 -20.44
C SER A 10 -32.29 -3.67 -21.58
N ASN A 11 -31.79 -2.46 -21.29
CA ASN A 11 -31.52 -1.44 -22.31
C ASN A 11 -30.26 -1.74 -23.13
N VAL A 12 -29.24 -2.35 -22.53
CA VAL A 12 -28.05 -2.86 -23.23
C VAL A 12 -28.39 -4.07 -24.11
N LEU A 13 -29.33 -4.92 -23.68
CA LEU A 13 -29.88 -6.03 -24.48
C LEU A 13 -30.68 -5.55 -25.68
N LEU A 14 -31.43 -4.45 -25.53
CA LEU A 14 -32.13 -3.78 -26.63
C LEU A 14 -31.13 -3.22 -27.66
N PHE A 15 -30.02 -2.65 -27.20
CA PHE A 15 -28.94 -2.12 -28.03
C PHE A 15 -28.22 -3.21 -28.83
N GLY A 16 -28.03 -4.41 -28.25
CA GLY A 16 -27.49 -5.58 -28.93
C GLY A 16 -28.37 -6.09 -30.08
N ARG A 17 -29.71 -5.97 -29.96
CA ARG A 17 -30.63 -6.30 -31.05
C ARG A 17 -30.59 -5.30 -32.19
N ILE A 18 -30.38 -4.02 -31.89
CA ILE A 18 -30.31 -2.95 -32.88
C ILE A 18 -28.97 -2.98 -33.63
N THR A 19 -27.86 -3.21 -32.94
CA THR A 19 -26.52 -3.34 -33.58
C THR A 19 -26.40 -4.57 -34.48
N GLY A 20 -27.04 -5.70 -34.12
CA GLY A 20 -27.12 -6.87 -35.00
C GLY A 20 -27.87 -6.61 -36.32
N LEU A 21 -28.87 -5.74 -36.31
CA LEU A 21 -29.58 -5.27 -37.50
C LEU A 21 -28.74 -4.32 -38.36
N PHE A 22 -27.80 -3.59 -37.75
CA PHE A 22 -26.91 -2.68 -38.48
C PHE A 22 -25.73 -3.40 -39.17
N ALA A 23 -25.24 -4.50 -38.58
CA ALA A 23 -24.20 -5.33 -39.19
C ALA A 23 -24.65 -5.94 -40.53
N THR A 24 -25.92 -6.33 -40.65
CA THR A 24 -26.50 -6.80 -41.92
C THR A 24 -26.70 -5.67 -42.93
N THR A 25 -26.97 -4.43 -42.48
CA THR A 25 -27.07 -3.26 -43.37
C THR A 25 -25.73 -2.72 -43.86
N SER A 26 -24.66 -2.79 -43.05
CA SER A 26 -23.31 -2.39 -43.48
C SER A 26 -22.80 -3.29 -44.62
N PHE A 27 -23.18 -4.58 -44.59
CA PHE A 27 -22.88 -5.53 -45.64
C PHE A 27 -23.59 -5.20 -46.97
N ALA A 28 -24.78 -4.62 -46.92
CA ALA A 28 -25.51 -4.17 -48.10
C ALA A 28 -24.90 -2.89 -48.71
N VAL A 29 -24.40 -1.97 -47.88
CA VAL A 29 -23.76 -0.71 -48.33
C VAL A 29 -22.38 -0.95 -48.95
N ASP A 30 -21.61 -1.91 -48.46
CA ASP A 30 -20.31 -2.27 -49.04
C ASP A 30 -20.44 -2.88 -50.46
N CYS A 31 -21.54 -3.60 -50.74
CA CYS A 31 -21.86 -4.09 -52.08
C CYS A 31 -22.16 -2.94 -53.07
N ASP A 32 -22.85 -1.89 -52.63
CA ASP A 32 -23.16 -0.71 -53.47
C ASP A 32 -21.89 0.12 -53.76
N ASN A 33 -20.99 0.27 -52.79
CA ASN A 33 -19.71 0.97 -52.98
C ASN A 33 -18.76 0.24 -53.94
N GLN A 34 -18.78 -1.09 -54.00
CA GLN A 34 -17.99 -1.82 -54.98
C GLN A 34 -18.50 -1.65 -56.42
N TYR A 35 -19.78 -1.32 -56.62
CA TYR A 35 -20.37 -1.06 -57.93
C TYR A 35 -19.97 0.30 -58.53
N GLN A 36 -19.95 1.37 -57.72
CA GLN A 36 -19.48 2.69 -58.19
C GLN A 36 -18.00 2.67 -58.63
N ASN A 37 -17.20 1.79 -58.02
CA ASN A 37 -15.80 1.58 -58.39
C ASN A 37 -15.62 0.76 -59.69
N LEU A 38 -16.63 -0.01 -60.08
CA LEU A 38 -16.68 -0.74 -61.36
C LEU A 38 -17.13 0.18 -62.52
N GLU A 39 -18.10 1.08 -62.32
CA GLU A 39 -18.53 2.06 -63.34
C GLU A 39 -17.47 3.13 -63.66
N SER A 40 -16.62 3.48 -62.68
CA SER A 40 -15.54 4.47 -62.85
C SER A 40 -14.29 3.91 -63.55
N GLY A 41 -14.27 2.62 -63.92
CA GLY A 41 -13.17 1.99 -64.66
C GLY A 41 -11.88 1.80 -63.86
N ILE A 42 -11.93 1.85 -62.52
CA ILE A 42 -10.74 1.89 -61.67
C ILE A 42 -10.23 0.48 -61.31
N ILE A 43 -11.02 -0.60 -61.46
CA ILE A 43 -10.59 -1.95 -61.07
C ILE A 43 -11.14 -3.01 -62.03
N ASN A 44 -10.25 -3.81 -62.64
CA ASN A 44 -10.60 -4.78 -63.69
C ASN A 44 -10.87 -6.21 -63.18
N ASN A 45 -11.09 -6.42 -61.88
CA ASN A 45 -11.59 -7.67 -61.29
C ASN A 45 -11.81 -7.49 -59.78
N THR A 46 -13.05 -7.57 -59.32
CA THR A 46 -13.37 -7.70 -57.89
C THR A 46 -14.10 -9.02 -57.66
N VAL A 47 -13.52 -9.85 -56.78
CA VAL A 47 -14.10 -11.09 -56.29
C VAL A 47 -14.94 -10.74 -55.05
N CYS A 48 -16.24 -11.01 -55.08
CA CYS A 48 -17.09 -10.93 -53.87
C CYS A 48 -16.54 -11.87 -52.77
N PRO A 49 -16.83 -11.66 -51.47
CA PRO A 49 -16.27 -12.45 -50.36
C PRO A 49 -16.58 -13.96 -50.39
N PHE A 50 -17.36 -14.43 -51.38
CA PHE A 50 -17.75 -15.82 -51.60
C PHE A 50 -17.28 -16.43 -52.94
N GLY A 51 -16.38 -15.77 -53.69
CA GLY A 51 -15.69 -16.42 -54.82
C GLY A 51 -16.52 -16.70 -56.09
N ILE A 52 -17.58 -15.94 -56.35
CA ILE A 52 -18.41 -16.09 -57.55
C ILE A 52 -17.95 -15.08 -58.62
N GLU A 53 -17.56 -15.56 -59.81
CA GLU A 53 -17.26 -14.72 -60.98
C GLU A 53 -18.54 -14.10 -61.56
N LEU A 54 -18.57 -12.77 -61.65
CA LEU A 54 -19.71 -12.00 -62.16
C LEU A 54 -19.64 -11.88 -63.69
N ASN A 55 -20.63 -12.46 -64.39
CA ASN A 55 -20.83 -12.35 -65.84
C ASN A 55 -22.01 -11.37 -66.12
N PRO A 56 -22.00 -10.57 -67.20
CA PRO A 56 -22.93 -9.44 -67.39
C PRO A 56 -24.42 -9.84 -67.52
N LEU A 57 -24.72 -11.12 -67.79
CA LEU A 57 -26.09 -11.65 -67.85
C LEU A 57 -26.73 -11.94 -66.47
N ASN A 58 -25.94 -12.13 -65.41
CA ASN A 58 -26.45 -12.37 -64.05
C ASN A 58 -26.64 -11.09 -63.23
N TYR A 59 -25.99 -9.99 -63.62
CA TYR A 59 -26.01 -8.72 -62.90
C TYR A 59 -27.36 -7.99 -63.00
N ASP A 60 -28.00 -8.04 -64.16
CA ASP A 60 -29.26 -7.30 -64.43
C ASP A 60 -30.48 -7.89 -63.67
N ARG A 61 -30.40 -9.17 -63.29
CA ARG A 61 -31.37 -9.82 -62.36
C ARG A 61 -31.11 -9.46 -60.89
N LEU A 62 -29.85 -9.36 -60.48
CA LEU A 62 -29.44 -8.96 -59.12
C LEU A 62 -29.70 -7.47 -58.85
N HIS A 63 -29.49 -6.62 -59.86
CA HIS A 63 -29.75 -5.17 -59.79
C HIS A 63 -31.24 -4.86 -59.60
N LYS A 64 -32.14 -5.59 -60.29
CA LYS A 64 -33.60 -5.46 -60.09
C LYS A 64 -34.09 -5.92 -58.73
N LEU A 65 -33.43 -6.91 -58.11
CA LEU A 65 -33.71 -7.36 -56.74
C LEU A 65 -33.21 -6.33 -55.71
N CYS A 66 -31.99 -5.80 -55.86
CA CYS A 66 -31.43 -4.78 -54.96
C CYS A 66 -32.21 -3.45 -55.01
N HIS A 67 -32.67 -3.03 -56.18
CA HIS A 67 -33.44 -1.78 -56.31
C HIS A 67 -34.86 -1.88 -55.72
N TYR A 68 -35.44 -3.08 -55.72
CA TYR A 68 -36.73 -3.36 -55.09
C TYR A 68 -36.60 -3.36 -53.54
N ASP A 69 -35.52 -3.94 -53.02
CA ASP A 69 -35.22 -3.94 -51.58
C ASP A 69 -34.79 -2.56 -51.06
N ASN A 70 -34.00 -1.77 -51.79
CA ASN A 70 -33.60 -0.41 -51.35
C ASN A 70 -34.78 0.56 -51.17
N LYS A 71 -35.88 0.38 -51.90
CA LYS A 71 -37.10 1.19 -51.75
C LYS A 71 -37.94 0.78 -50.53
N ILE A 72 -37.87 -0.50 -50.14
CA ILE A 72 -38.49 -1.03 -48.92
C ILE A 72 -37.63 -0.65 -47.70
N ILE A 73 -36.30 -0.73 -47.81
CA ILE A 73 -35.36 -0.37 -46.75
C ILE A 73 -35.43 1.13 -46.45
N SER A 74 -35.42 2.02 -47.46
CA SER A 74 -35.51 3.48 -47.24
C SER A 74 -36.85 3.94 -46.66
N SER A 75 -37.96 3.31 -47.03
CA SER A 75 -39.29 3.61 -46.47
C SER A 75 -39.49 3.04 -45.05
N THR A 76 -38.76 1.98 -44.69
CA THR A 76 -38.81 1.38 -43.35
C THR A 76 -37.79 2.02 -42.38
N LEU A 77 -36.62 2.50 -42.85
CA LEU A 77 -35.58 3.13 -42.01
C LEU A 77 -35.88 4.57 -41.59
N ALA A 78 -36.58 5.35 -42.43
CA ALA A 78 -36.87 6.77 -42.17
C ALA A 78 -37.56 7.04 -40.80
N PRO A 79 -38.61 6.28 -40.39
CA PRO A 79 -39.24 6.48 -39.07
C PRO A 79 -38.44 5.91 -37.88
N LEU A 80 -37.40 5.09 -38.10
CA LEU A 80 -36.56 4.51 -37.04
C LEU A 80 -35.43 5.43 -36.56
N THR A 81 -35.05 6.45 -37.35
CA THR A 81 -33.98 7.40 -37.01
C THR A 81 -34.24 8.29 -35.78
N PRO A 82 -35.44 8.90 -35.58
CA PRO A 82 -35.69 9.72 -34.39
C PRO A 82 -35.80 8.87 -33.12
N LEU A 83 -36.43 7.69 -33.19
CA LEU A 83 -36.56 6.75 -32.06
C LEU A 83 -35.20 6.19 -31.63
N PHE A 84 -34.30 5.94 -32.58
CA PHE A 84 -32.92 5.54 -32.30
C PHE A 84 -32.13 6.66 -31.64
N HIS A 85 -32.26 7.89 -32.14
CA HIS A 85 -31.60 9.06 -31.56
C HIS A 85 -32.05 9.32 -30.12
N GLU A 86 -33.35 9.19 -29.84
CA GLU A 86 -33.92 9.35 -28.49
C GLU A 86 -33.39 8.29 -27.51
N ASN A 87 -33.35 7.01 -27.91
CA ASN A 87 -32.81 5.92 -27.09
C ASN A 87 -31.30 6.05 -26.83
N VAL A 88 -30.53 6.45 -27.84
CA VAL A 88 -29.08 6.68 -27.70
C VAL A 88 -28.81 7.87 -26.78
N MET A 89 -29.56 8.98 -26.94
CA MET A 89 -29.42 10.14 -26.06
C MET A 89 -29.80 9.81 -24.61
N HIS A 90 -30.85 9.02 -24.40
CA HIS A 90 -31.20 8.54 -23.06
C HIS A 90 -30.06 7.71 -22.42
N LEU A 91 -29.40 6.82 -23.18
CA LEU A 91 -28.23 6.07 -22.71
C LEU A 91 -27.06 6.99 -22.38
N VAL A 92 -26.77 7.98 -23.23
CA VAL A 92 -25.70 8.97 -22.99
C VAL A 92 -25.96 9.73 -21.69
N TYR A 93 -27.19 10.19 -21.45
CA TYR A 93 -27.55 10.84 -20.18
C TYR A 93 -27.42 9.90 -18.97
N CYS A 94 -27.80 8.62 -19.11
CA CYS A 94 -27.60 7.63 -18.05
C CYS A 94 -26.11 7.37 -17.76
N PHE A 95 -25.27 7.22 -18.78
CA PHE A 95 -23.82 7.04 -18.61
C PHE A 95 -23.18 8.27 -17.98
N PHE A 96 -23.54 9.48 -18.45
CA PHE A 96 -23.05 10.72 -17.88
C PHE A 96 -23.45 10.86 -16.40
N GLY A 97 -24.71 10.57 -16.06
CA GLY A 97 -25.18 10.55 -14.68
C GLY A 97 -24.45 9.52 -13.81
N PHE A 98 -24.21 8.32 -14.34
CA PHE A 98 -23.46 7.28 -13.64
C PHE A 98 -21.98 7.68 -13.45
N SER A 99 -21.33 8.28 -14.46
CA SER A 99 -19.96 8.77 -14.37
C SER A 99 -19.81 9.84 -13.29
N ILE A 100 -20.73 10.81 -13.24
CA ILE A 100 -20.75 11.83 -12.18
C ILE A 100 -20.92 11.16 -10.81
N LEU A 101 -21.87 10.23 -10.68
CA LEU A 101 -22.10 9.52 -9.43
C LEU A 101 -20.86 8.75 -8.97
N THR A 102 -20.20 8.01 -9.87
CA THR A 102 -18.96 7.27 -9.55
C THR A 102 -17.80 8.19 -9.20
N TYR A 103 -17.69 9.35 -9.86
CA TYR A 103 -16.65 10.33 -9.55
C TYR A 103 -16.85 10.94 -8.16
N VAL A 104 -18.08 11.34 -7.85
CA VAL A 104 -18.44 11.90 -6.53
C VAL A 104 -18.26 10.85 -5.44
N SER A 105 -18.70 9.60 -5.66
CA SER A 105 -18.56 8.54 -4.67
C SER A 105 -17.10 8.18 -4.41
N ALA A 106 -16.28 8.00 -5.45
CA ALA A 106 -14.86 7.68 -5.30
C ALA A 106 -14.07 8.83 -4.64
N SER A 107 -14.40 10.08 -4.99
CA SER A 107 -13.80 11.25 -4.37
C SER A 107 -14.15 11.36 -2.88
N LEU A 108 -15.43 11.10 -2.53
CA LEU A 108 -15.88 11.11 -1.13
C LEU A 108 -15.23 9.99 -0.33
N GLU A 109 -15.17 8.78 -0.88
CA GLU A 109 -14.49 7.62 -0.30
C GLU A 109 -13.02 7.94 0.00
N TYR A 110 -12.27 8.42 -1.01
CA TYR A 110 -10.87 8.79 -0.86
C TYR A 110 -10.67 9.92 0.15
N PHE A 111 -11.51 10.94 0.13
CA PHE A 111 -11.44 12.06 1.05
C PHE A 111 -11.69 11.62 2.50
N CYS A 112 -12.78 10.90 2.76
CA CYS A 112 -13.14 10.38 4.08
C CYS A 112 -12.03 9.50 4.66
N TRP A 113 -11.50 8.58 3.85
CA TRP A 113 -10.43 7.68 4.28
C TRP A 113 -9.14 8.45 4.58
N THR A 114 -8.74 9.36 3.70
CA THR A 114 -7.53 10.18 3.89
C THR A 114 -7.63 11.06 5.14
N VAL A 115 -8.80 11.64 5.43
CA VAL A 115 -9.00 12.42 6.66
C VAL A 115 -8.90 11.54 7.90
N ALA A 116 -9.51 10.34 7.88
CA ALA A 116 -9.43 9.39 8.98
C ALA A 116 -7.98 8.95 9.25
N THR A 117 -7.24 8.53 8.21
CA THR A 117 -5.84 8.14 8.31
C THR A 117 -4.98 9.30 8.82
N LYS A 118 -5.11 10.51 8.26
CA LYS A 118 -4.32 11.67 8.72
C LYS A 118 -4.57 12.01 10.20
N ARG A 119 -5.81 11.93 10.67
CA ARG A 119 -6.15 12.15 12.09
C ARG A 119 -5.50 11.10 13.00
N GLN A 120 -5.59 9.83 12.62
CA GLN A 120 -4.99 8.73 13.38
C GLN A 120 -3.47 8.81 13.40
N THR A 121 -2.83 9.00 12.24
CA THR A 121 -1.38 9.16 12.13
C THR A 121 -0.89 10.37 12.92
N SER A 122 -1.56 11.52 12.83
CA SER A 122 -1.18 12.71 13.60
C SER A 122 -1.28 12.49 15.11
N ARG A 123 -2.34 11.81 15.59
CA ARG A 123 -2.47 11.42 16.99
C ARG A 123 -1.36 10.46 17.42
N MET A 124 -1.04 9.46 16.61
CA MET A 124 0.06 8.52 16.87
C MET A 124 1.40 9.25 16.96
N SER A 125 1.70 10.14 16.01
CA SER A 125 2.93 10.96 16.04
C SER A 125 3.00 11.83 17.29
N ALA A 126 1.89 12.45 17.70
CA ALA A 126 1.85 13.27 18.91
C ALA A 126 2.05 12.44 20.18
N LEU A 127 1.45 11.25 20.26
CA LEU A 127 1.62 10.33 21.38
C LEU A 127 3.05 9.81 21.47
N LEU A 128 3.63 9.37 20.34
CA LEU A 128 5.01 8.90 20.29
C LEU A 128 5.99 10.02 20.65
N LEU A 129 5.80 11.23 20.11
CA LEU A 129 6.66 12.36 20.46
C LEU A 129 6.57 12.71 21.95
N ARG A 130 5.36 12.71 22.49
CA ARG A 130 5.14 12.94 23.92
C ARG A 130 5.80 11.85 24.77
N SER A 131 5.68 10.59 24.38
CA SER A 131 6.28 9.48 25.12
C SER A 131 7.81 9.54 25.09
N LEU A 132 8.41 9.92 23.95
CA LEU A 132 9.86 10.09 23.81
C LEU A 132 10.40 11.27 24.64
N ILE A 133 9.69 12.40 24.70
CA ILE A 133 10.13 13.58 25.49
C ILE A 133 10.00 13.33 27.00
N GLN A 134 9.07 12.46 27.42
CA GLN A 134 8.83 12.15 28.83
C GLN A 134 9.75 11.04 29.37
N ARG A 135 10.58 10.42 28.53
CA ARG A 135 11.48 9.36 28.97
C ARG A 135 12.63 9.87 29.83
N ASN A 136 13.08 9.00 30.74
CA ASN A 136 14.20 9.30 31.61
C ASN A 136 15.53 9.36 30.83
N MET A 137 16.52 10.04 31.40
CA MET A 137 17.81 10.25 30.73
C MET A 137 18.62 8.95 30.64
N THR A 138 18.45 8.07 31.62
CA THR A 138 18.98 6.70 31.62
C THR A 138 18.60 5.91 30.35
N TYR A 139 17.32 5.93 29.96
CA TYR A 139 16.83 5.23 28.79
C TYR A 139 17.38 5.86 27.49
N LEU A 140 17.47 7.20 27.45
CA LEU A 140 17.99 7.93 26.28
C LEU A 140 19.50 7.72 26.06
N ASP A 141 20.28 7.48 27.12
CA ASP A 141 21.72 7.23 27.00
C ASP A 141 22.05 5.77 26.65
N THR A 142 21.19 4.84 27.04
CA THR A 142 21.39 3.40 26.78
C THR A 142 20.91 3.00 25.39
N ASN A 143 19.91 3.70 24.85
CA ASN A 143 19.32 3.40 23.56
C ASN A 143 19.72 4.43 22.49
N GLN A 144 19.89 3.98 21.24
CA GLN A 144 20.38 4.82 20.15
C GLN A 144 19.33 5.81 19.65
N ILE A 145 19.59 7.11 19.80
CA ILE A 145 18.72 8.23 19.35
C ILE A 145 18.33 8.10 17.87
N THR A 146 19.22 7.59 17.02
CA THR A 146 19.00 7.40 15.57
C THR A 146 17.82 6.46 15.25
N GLN A 147 17.55 5.48 16.13
CA GLN A 147 16.41 4.57 15.97
C GLN A 147 15.07 5.30 16.17
N TYR A 148 15.03 6.37 16.97
CA TYR A 148 13.80 7.14 17.21
C TYR A 148 13.42 8.00 16.02
N ASN A 149 14.39 8.67 15.36
CA ASN A 149 14.09 9.44 14.15
C ASN A 149 13.54 8.55 13.04
N THR A 150 14.16 7.38 12.86
CA THR A 150 13.69 6.39 11.88
C THR A 150 12.28 5.89 12.23
N THR A 151 12.02 5.66 13.52
CA THR A 151 10.69 5.22 13.96
C THR A 151 9.63 6.31 13.81
N LEU A 152 9.97 7.56 14.15
CA LEU A 152 9.05 8.69 14.08
C LEU A 152 8.69 9.07 12.64
N PHE A 153 9.65 9.03 11.72
CA PHE A 153 9.42 9.44 10.34
C PHE A 153 9.10 8.24 9.44
N THR A 154 9.97 7.24 9.37
CA THR A 154 9.83 6.11 8.43
C THR A 154 8.74 5.13 8.85
N ASN A 155 8.71 4.70 10.11
CA ASN A 155 7.73 3.69 10.54
C ASN A 155 6.31 4.27 10.59
N ILE A 156 6.14 5.52 11.03
CA ILE A 156 4.83 6.20 10.97
C ILE A 156 4.34 6.37 9.53
N GLU A 157 5.22 6.69 8.58
CA GLU A 157 4.84 6.78 7.17
C GLU A 157 4.38 5.43 6.60
N LYS A 158 5.06 4.33 6.93
CA LYS A 158 4.61 2.98 6.56
C LYS A 158 3.23 2.65 7.12
N ILE A 159 2.99 2.99 8.39
CA ILE A 159 1.68 2.82 9.03
C ILE A 159 0.60 3.66 8.32
N LYS A 160 0.92 4.91 7.99
CA LYS A 160 0.01 5.80 7.24
C LYS A 160 -0.36 5.20 5.88
N ASN A 161 0.58 4.63 5.15
CA ASN A 161 0.30 4.03 3.84
C ASN A 161 -0.59 2.79 4.00
N GLY A 162 -0.24 1.89 4.93
CA GLY A 162 -0.98 0.63 5.12
C GLY A 162 -2.33 0.73 5.80
N ILE A 163 -2.61 1.78 6.59
CA ILE A 163 -3.97 2.10 7.10
C ILE A 163 -4.71 3.04 6.13
N GLY A 164 -3.98 3.67 5.22
CA GLY A 164 -4.50 4.60 4.21
C GLY A 164 -5.22 3.90 3.07
N PHE A 165 -5.16 4.53 1.89
CA PHE A 165 -5.83 4.06 0.68
C PHE A 165 -5.47 2.60 0.32
N GLU A 166 -4.26 2.16 0.63
CA GLU A 166 -3.80 0.80 0.33
C GLU A 166 -4.55 -0.28 1.14
N PHE A 167 -5.15 0.07 2.27
CA PHE A 167 -6.04 -0.82 3.02
C PHE A 167 -7.37 -1.07 2.31
N LEU A 168 -7.91 -0.01 1.70
CA LEU A 168 -9.23 0.00 1.09
C LEU A 168 -9.24 -0.76 -0.25
N MET A 169 -8.14 -0.70 -0.99
CA MET A 169 -8.02 -1.29 -2.32
C MET A 169 -8.24 -2.80 -2.36
N PRO A 170 -7.64 -3.64 -1.49
CA PRO A 170 -7.93 -5.07 -1.44
C PRO A 170 -9.41 -5.38 -1.20
N ILE A 171 -10.07 -4.62 -0.33
CA ILE A 171 -11.49 -4.79 -0.01
C ILE A 171 -12.33 -4.43 -1.24
N ALA A 172 -12.08 -3.27 -1.85
CA ALA A 172 -12.77 -2.80 -3.03
C ALA A 172 -12.59 -3.75 -4.22
N VAL A 173 -11.36 -4.23 -4.46
CA VAL A 173 -11.07 -5.19 -5.53
C VAL A 173 -11.74 -6.53 -5.27
N SER A 174 -11.71 -7.04 -4.04
CA SER A 174 -12.38 -8.31 -3.69
C SER A 174 -13.89 -8.21 -3.92
N LEU A 175 -14.51 -7.10 -3.53
CA LEU A 175 -15.92 -6.82 -3.80
C LEU A 175 -16.20 -6.72 -5.30
N HIS A 176 -15.33 -6.05 -6.06
CA HIS A 176 -15.48 -5.94 -7.51
C HIS A 176 -15.43 -7.31 -8.19
N VAL A 177 -14.49 -8.18 -7.82
CA VAL A 177 -14.39 -9.55 -8.35
C VAL A 177 -15.65 -10.36 -8.04
N ILE A 178 -16.18 -10.25 -6.81
CA ILE A 178 -17.42 -10.94 -6.42
C ILE A 178 -18.60 -10.44 -7.26
N VAL A 179 -18.75 -9.12 -7.40
CA VAL A 179 -19.83 -8.51 -8.20
C VAL A 179 -19.70 -8.86 -9.67
N SER A 180 -18.49 -8.85 -10.24
CA SER A 180 -18.27 -9.17 -11.65
C SER A 180 -18.64 -10.63 -11.96
N ILE A 181 -18.35 -11.56 -11.05
CA ILE A 181 -18.76 -12.96 -11.17
C ILE A 181 -20.29 -13.07 -11.07
N ILE A 182 -20.91 -12.45 -10.06
CA ILE A 182 -22.37 -12.52 -9.86
C ILE A 182 -23.12 -11.97 -11.07
N VAL A 183 -22.74 -10.79 -11.57
CA VAL A 183 -23.37 -10.17 -12.75
C VAL A 183 -23.22 -11.06 -13.98
N SER A 184 -22.05 -11.67 -14.17
CA SER A 184 -21.81 -12.60 -15.28
C SER A 184 -22.76 -13.80 -15.22
N PHE A 185 -22.91 -14.42 -14.04
CA PHE A 185 -23.83 -15.54 -13.84
C PHE A 185 -25.30 -15.19 -14.03
N ILE A 186 -25.72 -13.97 -13.66
CA ILE A 186 -27.09 -13.49 -13.87
C ILE A 186 -27.40 -13.30 -15.35
N VAL A 187 -26.47 -12.76 -16.13
CA VAL A 187 -26.67 -12.47 -17.56
C VAL A 187 -26.65 -13.75 -18.37
N ASN A 188 -25.59 -14.55 -18.26
CA ASN A 188 -25.50 -15.84 -18.96
C ASN A 188 -24.70 -16.85 -18.13
N TRP A 189 -25.43 -17.76 -17.50
CA TRP A 189 -24.83 -18.80 -16.65
C TRP A 189 -23.99 -19.81 -17.43
N GLN A 190 -24.35 -20.14 -18.69
CA GLN A 190 -23.63 -21.13 -19.50
C GLN A 190 -22.23 -20.63 -19.88
N LEU A 191 -22.16 -19.41 -20.41
CA LEU A 191 -20.89 -18.77 -20.76
C LEU A 191 -20.02 -18.50 -19.51
N SER A 192 -20.65 -18.10 -18.41
CA SER A 192 -19.96 -17.85 -17.14
C SER A 192 -19.37 -19.12 -16.53
N LEU A 193 -20.02 -20.28 -16.69
CA LEU A 193 -19.52 -21.55 -16.15
C LEU A 193 -18.25 -22.00 -16.89
N ILE A 194 -18.23 -21.85 -18.22
CA ILE A 194 -17.04 -22.11 -19.04
C ILE A 194 -15.89 -21.19 -18.61
N MET A 195 -16.18 -19.90 -18.38
CA MET A 195 -15.18 -18.95 -17.91
C MET A 195 -14.67 -19.25 -16.50
N SER A 196 -15.54 -19.73 -15.62
CA SER A 196 -15.17 -20.11 -14.26
C SER A 196 -14.12 -21.22 -14.21
N CYS A 197 -13.96 -22.04 -15.26
CA CYS A 197 -12.90 -23.04 -15.35
C CYS A 197 -11.49 -22.43 -15.42
N ILE A 198 -11.36 -21.14 -15.77
CA ILE A 198 -10.07 -20.43 -15.84
C ILE A 198 -9.61 -19.97 -14.44
N ILE A 199 -10.54 -19.71 -13.52
CA ILE A 199 -10.26 -19.28 -12.14
C ILE A 199 -9.28 -20.23 -11.42
N PRO A 200 -9.48 -21.56 -11.37
CA PRO A 200 -8.53 -22.45 -10.69
C PRO A 200 -7.13 -22.44 -11.31
N ILE A 201 -7.01 -22.20 -12.62
CA ILE A 201 -5.71 -22.09 -13.31
C ILE A 201 -4.97 -20.84 -12.84
N ILE A 202 -5.68 -19.72 -12.70
CA ILE A 202 -5.13 -18.46 -12.17
C ILE A 202 -4.74 -18.61 -10.70
N CYS A 203 -5.62 -19.18 -9.87
CA CYS A 203 -5.33 -19.41 -8.46
C CYS A 203 -4.12 -20.35 -8.28
N GLY A 204 -4.06 -21.46 -9.02
CA GLY A 204 -2.95 -22.40 -8.96
C GLY A 204 -1.61 -21.78 -9.37
N SER A 205 -1.59 -21.03 -10.48
CA SER A 205 -0.38 -20.32 -10.93
C SER A 205 0.04 -19.21 -9.96
N SER A 206 -0.91 -18.48 -9.36
CA SER A 206 -0.64 -17.46 -8.35
C SER A 206 -0.04 -18.04 -7.07
N LEU A 207 -0.54 -19.19 -6.60
CA LEU A 207 0.01 -19.88 -5.42
C LEU A 207 1.43 -20.43 -5.68
N MET A 208 1.67 -20.98 -6.87
CA MET A 208 3.01 -21.44 -7.26
C MET A 208 3.98 -20.26 -7.30
N PHE A 209 3.56 -19.14 -7.92
CA PHE A 209 4.35 -17.93 -7.99
C PHE A 209 4.68 -17.37 -6.60
N ALA A 210 3.68 -17.26 -5.72
CA ALA A 210 3.86 -16.79 -4.34
C ALA A 210 4.93 -17.61 -3.58
N LYS A 211 4.96 -18.95 -3.77
CA LYS A 211 5.99 -19.81 -3.17
C LYS A 211 7.38 -19.52 -3.71
N VAL A 212 7.53 -19.33 -5.02
CA VAL A 212 8.82 -19.01 -5.65
C VAL A 212 9.34 -17.67 -5.18
N VAL A 213 8.51 -16.62 -5.22
CA VAL A 213 8.89 -15.28 -4.77
C VAL A 213 9.24 -15.25 -3.30
N THR A 214 8.46 -15.90 -2.44
CA THR A 214 8.74 -15.96 -0.99
C THR A 214 10.08 -16.63 -0.71
N ARG A 215 10.40 -17.72 -1.42
CA ARG A 215 11.68 -18.43 -1.29
C ARG A 215 12.86 -17.56 -1.72
N GLU A 216 12.80 -16.98 -2.92
CA GLU A 216 13.90 -16.17 -3.44
C GLU A 216 14.06 -14.86 -2.64
N THR A 217 12.97 -14.25 -2.16
CA THR A 217 13.01 -13.08 -1.27
C THR A 217 13.71 -13.41 0.04
N LYS A 218 13.48 -14.60 0.61
CA LYS A 218 14.15 -15.05 1.83
C LYS A 218 15.66 -15.21 1.62
N GLU A 219 16.09 -15.82 0.51
CA GLU A 219 17.52 -15.95 0.19
C GLU A 219 18.16 -14.60 -0.17
N GLN A 220 17.43 -13.71 -0.85
CA GLN A 220 17.84 -12.33 -1.11
C GLN A 220 18.12 -11.59 0.21
N LEU A 221 17.17 -11.61 1.16
CA LEU A 221 17.35 -11.01 2.49
C LEU A 221 18.53 -11.62 3.25
N ARG A 222 18.73 -12.95 3.15
CA ARG A 222 19.83 -13.65 3.83
C ARG A 222 21.20 -13.23 3.30
N THR A 223 21.36 -13.18 1.99
CA THR A 223 22.62 -12.78 1.34
C THR A 223 22.92 -11.30 1.55
N TYR A 224 21.90 -10.45 1.49
CA TYR A 224 22.03 -9.03 1.80
C TYR A 224 22.44 -8.79 3.26
N SER A 225 21.84 -9.53 4.19
CA SER A 225 22.19 -9.47 5.62
C SER A 225 23.66 -9.87 5.88
N LYS A 226 24.17 -10.92 5.21
CA LYS A 226 25.59 -11.30 5.28
C LYS A 226 26.52 -10.22 4.75
N ALA A 227 26.19 -9.60 3.62
CA ALA A 227 26.96 -8.47 3.10
C ALA A 227 26.97 -7.31 4.11
N GLY A 228 25.82 -7.02 4.74
CA GLY A 228 25.69 -6.05 5.82
C GLY A 228 26.56 -6.38 7.04
N GLN A 229 26.63 -7.65 7.44
CA GLN A 229 27.50 -8.10 8.55
C GLN A 229 28.99 -7.88 8.23
N ILE A 230 29.43 -8.20 7.02
CA ILE A 230 30.82 -7.95 6.57
C ILE A 230 31.12 -6.45 6.64
N ALA A 231 30.23 -5.60 6.13
CA ALA A 231 30.40 -4.16 6.19
C ALA A 231 30.48 -3.66 7.65
N GLN A 232 29.61 -4.16 8.52
CA GLN A 232 29.61 -3.82 9.95
C GLN A 232 30.91 -4.23 10.65
N GLU A 233 31.45 -5.42 10.35
CA GLU A 233 32.75 -5.88 10.86
C GLU A 233 33.88 -4.95 10.41
N VAL A 234 33.91 -4.58 9.12
CA VAL A 234 34.93 -3.68 8.57
C VAL A 234 34.84 -2.29 9.20
N PHE A 235 33.65 -1.72 9.35
CA PHE A 235 33.49 -0.40 9.95
C PHE A 235 33.80 -0.38 11.45
N SER A 236 33.40 -1.42 12.18
CA SER A 236 33.72 -1.54 13.61
C SER A 236 35.22 -1.68 13.86
N SER A 237 35.97 -2.32 12.95
CA SER A 237 37.41 -2.57 13.05
C SER A 237 38.24 -1.84 11.98
N LEU A 238 37.79 -0.65 11.55
CA LEU A 238 38.36 0.04 10.39
C LEU A 238 39.87 0.32 10.52
N ARG A 239 40.31 0.76 11.72
CA ARG A 239 41.73 1.02 11.99
C ARG A 239 42.59 -0.22 11.78
N THR A 240 42.10 -1.39 12.20
CA THR A 240 42.77 -2.68 12.04
C THR A 240 42.84 -3.08 10.56
N VAL A 241 41.73 -2.97 9.83
CA VAL A 241 41.72 -3.30 8.39
C VAL A 241 42.70 -2.41 7.62
N LEU A 242 42.77 -1.12 7.94
CA LEU A 242 43.71 -0.19 7.31
C LEU A 242 45.15 -0.43 7.74
N SER A 243 45.42 -0.72 9.01
CA SER A 243 46.80 -0.99 9.48
C SER A 243 47.41 -2.24 8.85
N PHE A 244 46.58 -3.23 8.50
CA PHE A 244 47.00 -4.43 7.78
C PHE A 244 46.86 -4.32 6.25
N ASN A 245 46.52 -3.14 5.69
CA ASN A 245 46.23 -2.95 4.26
C ASN A 245 45.21 -3.96 3.68
N GLY A 246 44.25 -4.40 4.49
CA GLY A 246 43.30 -5.46 4.16
C GLY A 246 42.06 -5.02 3.36
N SER A 247 41.98 -3.76 2.92
CA SER A 247 40.79 -3.17 2.28
C SER A 247 40.33 -3.94 1.04
N GLN A 248 41.26 -4.30 0.16
CA GLN A 248 40.95 -5.06 -1.07
C GLN A 248 40.41 -6.47 -0.76
N SER A 249 40.92 -7.13 0.28
CA SER A 249 40.46 -8.46 0.68
C SER A 249 39.01 -8.41 1.17
N GLN A 250 38.69 -7.42 2.01
CA GLN A 250 37.34 -7.24 2.52
C GLN A 250 36.36 -6.79 1.44
N GLN A 251 36.79 -5.92 0.52
CA GLN A 251 36.01 -5.54 -0.65
C GLN A 251 35.63 -6.77 -1.49
N LYS A 252 36.57 -7.68 -1.77
CA LYS A 252 36.28 -8.92 -2.52
C LYS A 252 35.28 -9.83 -1.81
N LYS A 253 35.34 -9.93 -0.48
CA LYS A 253 34.35 -10.69 0.31
C LYS A 253 32.96 -10.07 0.21
N TYR A 254 32.87 -8.74 0.34
CA TYR A 254 31.62 -8.00 0.21
C TYR A 254 31.02 -8.14 -1.19
N GLU A 255 31.84 -7.97 -2.24
CA GLU A 255 31.44 -8.13 -3.64
C GLU A 255 30.93 -9.55 -3.93
N LYS A 256 31.54 -10.57 -3.35
CA LYS A 256 31.09 -11.96 -3.50
C LYS A 256 29.67 -12.18 -2.98
N GLU A 257 29.35 -11.66 -1.80
CA GLU A 257 27.98 -11.76 -1.24
C GLU A 257 26.98 -10.89 -2.04
N LEU A 258 27.42 -9.73 -2.55
CA LEU A 258 26.59 -8.90 -3.43
C LEU A 258 26.27 -9.59 -4.76
N LYS A 259 27.22 -10.26 -5.41
CA LYS A 259 26.95 -11.03 -6.64
C LYS A 259 25.96 -12.17 -6.41
N LEU A 260 26.03 -12.82 -5.24
CA LEU A 260 25.06 -13.84 -4.86
C LEU A 260 23.67 -13.24 -4.63
N ASN A 261 23.59 -12.08 -3.98
CA ASN A 261 22.35 -11.33 -3.80
C ASN A 261 21.73 -10.88 -5.13
N GLU A 262 22.56 -10.40 -6.05
CA GLU A 262 22.18 -10.01 -7.40
C GLU A 262 21.57 -11.21 -8.15
N TRP A 263 22.20 -12.39 -8.09
CA TRP A 263 21.66 -13.61 -8.71
C TRP A 263 20.25 -13.97 -8.20
N HIS A 264 20.03 -13.93 -6.88
CA HIS A 264 18.70 -14.18 -6.30
C HIS A 264 17.69 -13.09 -6.68
N THR A 265 18.13 -11.84 -6.78
CA THR A 265 17.29 -10.72 -7.23
C THR A 265 16.87 -10.90 -8.68
N VAL A 266 17.82 -11.18 -9.58
CA VAL A 266 17.54 -11.44 -11.00
C VAL A 266 16.62 -12.64 -11.18
N ARG A 267 16.81 -13.74 -10.43
CA ARG A 267 15.91 -14.90 -10.50
C ARG A 267 14.49 -14.60 -10.02
N LYS A 268 14.36 -13.83 -8.93
CA LYS A 268 13.06 -13.37 -8.43
C LYS A 268 12.36 -12.48 -9.45
N ASP A 269 13.07 -11.52 -10.03
CA ASP A 269 12.52 -10.56 -10.97
C ASP A 269 12.19 -11.22 -12.32
N ALA A 270 13.01 -12.17 -12.78
CA ALA A 270 12.71 -13.01 -13.94
C ALA A 270 11.46 -13.87 -13.70
N ALA A 271 11.31 -14.47 -12.52
CA ALA A 271 10.10 -15.21 -12.16
C ALA A 271 8.86 -14.29 -12.14
N PHE A 272 9.00 -13.05 -11.63
CA PHE A 272 7.95 -12.03 -11.67
C PHE A 272 7.57 -11.65 -13.11
N GLY A 273 8.56 -11.49 -13.99
CA GLY A 273 8.34 -11.21 -15.41
C GLY A 273 7.57 -12.34 -16.13
N VAL A 274 8.00 -13.59 -15.93
CA VAL A 274 7.32 -14.78 -16.50
C VAL A 274 5.89 -14.89 -15.99
N PHE A 275 5.67 -14.68 -14.68
CA PHE A 275 4.34 -14.71 -14.08
C PHE A 275 3.43 -13.60 -14.62
N THR A 276 3.95 -12.38 -14.73
CA THR A 276 3.19 -11.25 -15.29
C THR A 276 2.81 -11.52 -16.75
N GLY A 277 3.73 -12.05 -17.56
CA GLY A 277 3.43 -12.47 -18.94
C GLY A 277 2.38 -13.57 -19.01
N TRP A 278 2.44 -14.56 -18.11
CA TRP A 278 1.44 -15.63 -17.99
C TRP A 278 0.04 -15.09 -17.65
N LEU A 279 -0.05 -14.12 -16.74
CA LEU A 279 -1.32 -13.47 -16.40
C LEU A 279 -1.92 -12.69 -17.57
N PHE A 280 -1.10 -11.97 -18.35
CA PHE A 280 -1.55 -11.31 -19.58
C PHE A 280 -2.02 -12.32 -20.63
N PHE A 281 -1.29 -13.43 -20.81
CA PHE A 281 -1.70 -14.50 -21.71
C PHE A 281 -3.08 -15.05 -21.33
N ILE A 282 -3.32 -15.33 -20.04
CA ILE A 282 -4.64 -15.78 -19.57
C ILE A 282 -5.72 -14.72 -19.84
N ASN A 283 -5.41 -13.43 -19.63
CA ASN A 283 -6.36 -12.35 -19.88
C ASN A 283 -6.82 -12.32 -21.36
N PHE A 284 -5.90 -12.42 -22.30
CA PHE A 284 -6.24 -12.52 -23.72
C PHE A 284 -6.92 -13.84 -24.09
N ALA A 285 -6.54 -14.95 -23.44
CA ALA A 285 -7.21 -16.24 -23.62
C ALA A 285 -8.69 -16.19 -23.17
N VAL A 286 -9.00 -15.47 -22.09
CA VAL A 286 -10.38 -15.24 -21.62
C VAL A 286 -11.20 -14.52 -22.69
N TYR A 287 -10.66 -13.47 -23.32
CA TYR A 287 -11.32 -12.82 -24.46
C TYR A 287 -11.53 -13.78 -25.63
N SER A 288 -10.49 -14.53 -26.02
CA SER A 288 -10.56 -15.47 -27.15
C SER A 288 -11.59 -16.57 -26.94
N ILE A 289 -11.54 -17.23 -25.78
CA ILE A 289 -12.48 -18.30 -25.39
C ILE A 289 -13.89 -17.71 -25.30
N GLY A 290 -14.04 -16.53 -24.74
CA GLY A 290 -15.34 -15.90 -24.50
C GLY A 290 -16.07 -15.55 -25.76
N PHE A 291 -15.37 -14.96 -26.71
CA PHE A 291 -15.94 -14.65 -28.01
C PHE A 291 -16.16 -15.90 -28.85
N THR A 292 -15.25 -16.88 -28.82
CA THR A 292 -15.40 -18.12 -29.59
C THR A 292 -16.60 -18.93 -29.11
N PHE A 293 -16.68 -19.23 -27.81
CA PHE A 293 -17.82 -19.96 -27.25
C PHE A 293 -19.10 -19.13 -27.27
N GLY A 294 -19.02 -17.81 -27.10
CA GLY A 294 -20.16 -16.92 -27.30
C GLY A 294 -20.72 -16.99 -28.72
N ALA A 295 -19.85 -16.97 -29.74
CA ALA A 295 -20.25 -17.09 -31.14
C ALA A 295 -20.86 -18.45 -31.47
N ILE A 296 -20.30 -19.54 -30.93
CA ILE A 296 -20.86 -20.89 -31.03
C ILE A 296 -22.26 -20.93 -30.40
N LEU A 297 -22.42 -20.39 -29.19
CA LEU A 297 -23.69 -20.39 -28.47
C LEU A 297 -24.77 -19.54 -29.18
N MET A 298 -24.35 -18.50 -29.89
CA MET A 298 -25.21 -17.71 -30.77
C MET A 298 -25.63 -18.49 -32.03
N SER A 299 -24.75 -19.32 -32.59
CA SER A 299 -25.00 -20.08 -33.83
C SER A 299 -25.85 -21.35 -33.65
N TYR A 300 -25.73 -22.05 -32.52
CA TYR A 300 -26.41 -23.35 -32.26
C TYR A 300 -27.72 -23.21 -31.48
N GLY A 301 -28.33 -22.00 -31.49
CA GLY A 301 -29.40 -21.60 -30.59
C GLY A 301 -30.63 -22.51 -30.58
N ASN A 302 -30.72 -23.42 -29.60
CA ASN A 302 -31.89 -24.28 -29.44
C ASN A 302 -32.89 -23.78 -28.38
N HIS A 303 -32.49 -22.95 -27.39
CA HIS A 303 -33.40 -22.58 -26.29
C HIS A 303 -33.40 -21.11 -25.80
N ARG A 304 -32.39 -20.29 -26.09
CA ARG A 304 -32.41 -18.82 -25.93
C ARG A 304 -31.46 -18.20 -26.94
N THR A 305 -31.92 -17.23 -27.74
CA THR A 305 -31.03 -16.47 -28.64
C THR A 305 -30.11 -15.61 -27.78
N VAL A 306 -28.91 -16.09 -27.51
CA VAL A 306 -27.88 -15.32 -26.82
C VAL A 306 -27.59 -14.08 -27.65
N THR A 307 -27.72 -12.91 -27.06
CA THR A 307 -27.47 -11.65 -27.77
C THR A 307 -25.99 -11.29 -27.72
N ILE A 308 -25.50 -10.57 -28.75
CA ILE A 308 -24.12 -10.07 -28.80
C ILE A 308 -23.80 -9.22 -27.55
N SER A 309 -24.78 -8.46 -27.05
CA SER A 309 -24.70 -7.69 -25.81
C SER A 309 -24.44 -8.55 -24.56
N GLU A 310 -25.07 -9.72 -24.44
CA GLU A 310 -24.85 -10.62 -23.29
C GLU A 310 -23.42 -11.15 -23.27
N ILE A 311 -22.91 -11.55 -24.44
CA ILE A 311 -21.54 -12.03 -24.61
C ILE A 311 -20.56 -10.93 -24.24
N LEU A 312 -20.75 -9.71 -24.77
CA LEU A 312 -19.88 -8.56 -24.48
C LEU A 312 -19.86 -8.22 -22.99
N VAL A 313 -21.01 -8.21 -22.31
CA VAL A 313 -21.09 -7.90 -20.88
C VAL A 313 -20.38 -8.97 -20.05
N VAL A 314 -20.65 -10.25 -20.30
CA VAL A 314 -20.05 -11.36 -19.54
C VAL A 314 -18.54 -11.39 -19.72
N VAL A 315 -18.05 -11.33 -20.97
CA VAL A 315 -16.61 -11.38 -21.25
C VAL A 315 -15.88 -10.17 -20.66
N SER A 316 -16.45 -8.97 -20.78
CA SER A 316 -15.82 -7.74 -20.26
C SER A 316 -15.82 -7.68 -18.74
N MET A 317 -16.89 -8.12 -18.06
CA MET A 317 -16.95 -8.15 -16.60
C MET A 317 -15.97 -9.18 -16.04
N PHE A 318 -15.90 -10.35 -16.65
CA PHE A 318 -14.98 -11.40 -16.23
C PHE A 318 -13.52 -10.98 -16.41
N ALA A 319 -13.17 -10.40 -17.58
CA ALA A 319 -11.83 -9.92 -17.84
C ALA A 319 -11.41 -8.76 -16.91
N GLN A 320 -12.31 -7.83 -16.60
CA GLN A 320 -12.05 -6.76 -15.63
C GLN A 320 -11.82 -7.31 -14.21
N GLY A 321 -12.64 -8.27 -13.76
CA GLY A 321 -12.45 -8.94 -12.48
C GLY A 321 -11.07 -9.60 -12.37
N LEU A 322 -10.66 -10.34 -13.40
CA LEU A 322 -9.33 -10.96 -13.44
C LEU A 322 -8.19 -9.95 -13.45
N SER A 323 -8.34 -8.84 -14.18
CA SER A 323 -7.32 -7.80 -14.29
C SER A 323 -7.10 -7.07 -12.96
N LEU A 324 -8.18 -6.84 -12.21
CA LEU A 324 -8.11 -6.21 -10.89
C LEU A 324 -7.53 -7.17 -9.84
N PHE A 325 -7.86 -8.47 -9.92
CA PHE A 325 -7.28 -9.48 -9.04
C PHE A 325 -5.74 -9.50 -9.08
N ASN A 326 -5.16 -9.31 -10.28
CA ASN A 326 -3.71 -9.26 -10.45
C ASN A 326 -3.03 -8.10 -9.71
N GLN A 327 -3.76 -7.03 -9.40
CA GLN A 327 -3.22 -5.84 -8.73
C GLN A 327 -3.29 -5.92 -7.20
N ILE A 328 -3.88 -6.98 -6.64
CA ILE A 328 -4.08 -7.13 -5.19
C ILE A 328 -2.75 -7.31 -4.42
N GLY A 329 -1.74 -7.93 -5.04
CA GLY A 329 -0.50 -8.34 -4.36
C GLY A 329 0.25 -7.22 -3.62
N PRO A 330 0.61 -6.11 -4.29
CA PRO A 330 1.31 -4.99 -3.67
C PRO A 330 0.60 -4.39 -2.45
N PHE A 331 -0.73 -4.34 -2.47
CA PHE A 331 -1.51 -3.80 -1.35
C PHE A 331 -1.40 -4.68 -0.09
N PHE A 332 -1.41 -6.00 -0.24
CA PHE A 332 -1.16 -6.90 0.90
C PHE A 332 0.25 -6.74 1.47
N GLN A 333 1.24 -6.47 0.61
CA GLN A 333 2.59 -6.19 1.07
C GLN A 333 2.64 -4.91 1.91
N SER A 334 2.02 -3.81 1.48
CA SER A 334 2.00 -2.58 2.28
C SER A 334 1.30 -2.75 3.63
N ILE A 335 0.19 -3.51 3.67
CA ILE A 335 -0.49 -3.82 4.94
C ILE A 335 0.44 -4.58 5.88
N SER A 336 1.17 -5.57 5.37
CA SER A 336 2.15 -6.34 6.15
C SER A 336 3.31 -5.48 6.66
N GLU A 337 3.84 -4.59 5.82
CA GLU A 337 4.88 -3.64 6.21
C GLU A 337 4.41 -2.65 7.28
N ALA A 338 3.17 -2.18 7.18
CA ALA A 338 2.54 -1.33 8.19
C ALA A 338 2.36 -2.05 9.53
N GLN A 339 1.98 -3.33 9.52
CA GLN A 339 1.89 -4.14 10.75
C GLN A 339 3.26 -4.28 11.43
N GLY A 340 4.32 -4.58 10.66
CA GLY A 340 5.68 -4.66 11.19
C GLY A 340 6.17 -3.33 11.78
N ALA A 341 5.87 -2.22 11.12
CA ALA A 341 6.18 -0.88 11.61
C ALA A 341 5.38 -0.52 12.88
N ALA A 342 4.10 -0.90 12.93
CA ALA A 342 3.22 -0.65 14.07
C ALA A 342 3.72 -1.33 15.35
N VAL A 343 4.20 -2.57 15.28
CA VAL A 343 4.78 -3.28 16.45
C VAL A 343 5.91 -2.46 17.08
N SER A 344 6.79 -1.88 16.27
CA SER A 344 7.91 -1.08 16.78
C SER A 344 7.45 0.22 17.42
N VAL A 345 6.44 0.89 16.83
CA VAL A 345 5.89 2.15 17.34
C VAL A 345 5.11 1.91 18.65
N PHE A 346 4.21 0.93 18.67
CA PHE A 346 3.40 0.63 19.87
C PHE A 346 4.28 0.17 21.02
N ARG A 347 5.29 -0.67 20.77
CA ARG A 347 6.24 -1.07 21.80
C ARG A 347 6.90 0.13 22.49
N LEU A 348 7.34 1.15 21.74
CA LEU A 348 7.94 2.35 22.33
C LEU A 348 6.93 3.21 23.11
N ILE A 349 5.67 3.22 22.69
CA ILE A 349 4.59 3.94 23.39
C ILE A 349 4.24 3.21 24.69
N ASP A 350 4.09 1.89 24.64
CA ASP A 350 3.70 1.04 25.76
C ASP A 350 4.82 0.99 26.82
N GLU A 351 6.08 0.77 26.42
CA GLU A 351 7.24 0.84 27.32
C GLU A 351 7.30 2.18 28.08
N ALA A 352 7.04 3.29 27.38
CA ALA A 352 7.03 4.60 28.01
C ALA A 352 5.79 4.80 28.91
N HIS A 353 4.66 4.17 28.61
CA HIS A 353 3.49 4.22 29.48
C HIS A 353 3.75 3.48 30.80
N ASP A 354 4.33 2.29 30.74
CA ASP A 354 4.68 1.48 31.92
C ASP A 354 5.72 2.18 32.80
N GLU A 355 6.75 2.80 32.21
CA GLU A 355 7.72 3.62 32.96
C GLU A 355 7.06 4.81 33.66
N ASN A 356 6.20 5.54 32.96
CA ASN A 356 5.49 6.68 33.55
C ASN A 356 4.46 6.26 34.60
N LEU A 357 3.83 5.09 34.48
CA LEU A 357 2.93 4.53 35.48
C LEU A 357 3.71 4.18 36.74
N ASN A 358 4.84 3.49 36.62
CA ASN A 358 5.70 3.19 37.76
C ASN A 358 6.20 4.47 38.43
N GLU A 359 6.64 5.48 37.67
CA GLU A 359 7.07 6.75 38.24
C GLU A 359 5.91 7.49 38.93
N ARG A 360 4.70 7.44 38.37
CA ARG A 360 3.49 8.03 39.00
C ARG A 360 3.00 7.28 40.21
N GLU A 361 3.01 5.95 40.20
CA GLU A 361 2.64 5.12 41.36
C GLU A 361 3.64 5.33 42.49
N ILE A 362 4.94 5.39 42.19
CA ILE A 362 5.98 5.77 43.16
C ILE A 362 5.73 7.19 43.70
N LEU A 363 5.28 8.12 42.85
CA LEU A 363 4.97 9.50 43.27
C LEU A 363 3.64 9.61 44.03
N GLU A 364 2.63 8.78 43.76
CA GLU A 364 1.32 8.80 44.43
C GLU A 364 1.34 8.06 45.77
N GLU A 365 2.09 6.96 45.91
CA GLU A 365 2.29 6.29 47.20
C GLU A 365 3.16 7.12 48.18
N ASN A 366 4.13 7.89 47.67
CA ASN A 366 5.06 8.64 48.52
C ASN A 366 4.65 10.09 48.81
N ILE A 367 3.61 10.61 48.15
CA ILE A 367 3.17 12.00 48.32
C ILE A 367 1.76 12.01 48.92
N SER A 368 1.71 12.01 50.25
CA SER A 368 0.60 12.66 50.95
C SER A 368 0.46 14.08 50.41
N ASP A 369 -0.77 14.49 50.11
CA ASP A 369 -1.19 15.69 49.36
C ASP A 369 -0.69 17.07 49.86
N GLU A 370 0.30 17.14 50.75
CA GLU A 370 0.59 18.33 51.55
C GLU A 370 2.08 18.63 51.75
N ARG A 371 2.93 18.42 50.74
CA ARG A 371 4.28 19.04 50.72
C ARG A 371 4.48 19.92 49.50
N SER A 372 3.76 21.03 49.48
CA SER A 372 4.22 22.24 48.77
C SER A 372 5.64 22.52 49.23
N ILE A 373 6.59 22.63 48.29
CA ILE A 373 7.98 22.99 48.60
C ILE A 373 7.97 24.27 49.46
N PRO A 374 8.32 24.22 50.76
CA PRO A 374 8.61 25.45 51.48
C PRO A 374 9.85 26.08 50.87
N ASN A 375 9.95 27.42 50.88
CA ASN A 375 11.08 28.20 50.34
C ASN A 375 12.42 27.45 50.44
N ILE A 376 13.01 27.11 49.28
CA ILE A 376 14.34 26.49 49.22
C ILE A 376 15.36 27.57 49.58
N ASN A 377 16.11 27.36 50.67
CA ASN A 377 17.21 28.24 51.08
C ASN A 377 18.48 27.98 50.26
N GLY A 378 18.65 26.72 49.81
CA GLY A 378 19.72 26.34 48.88
C GLY A 378 20.94 25.67 49.53
N ASP A 379 20.80 25.10 50.73
CA ASP A 379 21.83 24.21 51.29
C ASP A 379 21.78 22.86 50.57
N ILE A 380 22.90 22.44 49.94
CA ILE A 380 23.01 21.17 49.20
C ILE A 380 24.02 20.25 49.90
N GLU A 381 23.65 19.00 50.11
CA GLU A 381 24.51 17.98 50.71
C GLU A 381 24.50 16.68 49.90
N PHE A 382 25.70 16.21 49.55
CA PHE A 382 25.96 14.88 49.03
C PHE A 382 26.52 14.04 50.19
N ASP A 383 25.84 12.96 50.56
CA ASP A 383 26.24 12.08 51.65
C ASP A 383 26.57 10.68 51.14
N ASN A 384 27.87 10.36 51.10
CA ASN A 384 28.43 9.09 50.65
C ASN A 384 27.92 8.64 49.27
N VAL A 385 27.80 9.58 48.33
CA VAL A 385 27.18 9.30 47.03
C VAL A 385 28.13 8.51 46.13
N SER A 386 27.68 7.34 45.66
CA SER A 386 28.34 6.58 44.61
C SER A 386 27.44 6.44 43.40
N PHE A 387 28.03 6.53 42.20
CA PHE A 387 27.27 6.50 40.95
C PHE A 387 28.10 5.97 39.78
N SER A 388 27.45 5.16 38.94
CA SER A 388 27.92 4.74 37.62
C SER A 388 26.86 5.10 36.57
N TYR A 389 27.28 5.58 35.40
CA TYR A 389 26.33 5.79 34.32
C TYR A 389 25.78 4.44 33.81
N PRO A 390 24.47 4.35 33.50
CA PRO A 390 23.85 3.12 32.99
C PRO A 390 24.48 2.60 31.69
N SER A 391 24.96 3.50 30.83
CA SER A 391 25.69 3.15 29.61
C SER A 391 27.03 2.45 29.87
N ARG A 392 27.57 2.55 31.10
CA ARG A 392 28.87 1.99 31.53
C ARG A 392 28.86 1.62 33.02
N GLU A 393 28.02 0.67 33.41
CA GLU A 393 27.85 0.26 34.82
C GLU A 393 29.16 -0.16 35.50
N ASN A 394 30.08 -0.76 34.73
CA ASN A 394 31.40 -1.23 35.21
C ASN A 394 32.38 -0.11 35.60
N VAL A 395 32.03 1.16 35.35
CA VAL A 395 32.91 2.31 35.65
C VAL A 395 32.24 3.24 36.66
N THR A 396 32.66 3.11 37.92
CA THR A 396 32.23 4.00 39.00
C THR A 396 32.77 5.41 38.76
N THR A 397 31.87 6.36 38.55
CA THR A 397 32.19 7.77 38.27
C THR A 397 32.35 8.58 39.55
N LEU A 398 31.48 8.35 40.53
CA LEU A 398 31.58 8.92 41.87
C LEU A 398 31.68 7.77 42.87
N ASN A 399 32.59 7.89 43.84
CA ASN A 399 32.83 6.86 44.85
C ASN A 399 32.81 7.51 46.25
N ASN A 400 31.75 7.25 47.01
CA ASN A 400 31.52 7.76 48.36
C ASN A 400 31.77 9.27 48.51
N LEU A 401 31.26 10.07 47.55
CA LEU A 401 31.42 11.52 47.57
C LEU A 401 30.68 12.12 48.77
N LYS A 402 31.40 12.94 49.55
CA LYS A 402 30.83 13.83 50.57
C LYS A 402 31.10 15.28 50.19
N LEU A 403 30.04 16.07 50.03
CA LEU A 403 30.14 17.47 49.64
C LEU A 403 29.01 18.27 50.27
N ILE A 404 29.33 19.43 50.83
CA ILE A 404 28.36 20.37 51.39
C ILE A 404 28.56 21.71 50.69
N ALA A 405 27.53 22.20 50.00
CA ALA A 405 27.48 23.54 49.44
C ALA A 405 26.45 24.35 50.23
N ARG A 406 26.90 25.43 50.87
CA ARG A 406 26.07 26.23 51.78
C ARG A 406 25.21 27.23 51.01
N ALA A 407 24.01 27.46 51.51
CA ALA A 407 23.09 28.48 51.03
C ALA A 407 23.78 29.85 50.93
N ASN A 408 23.46 30.61 49.87
CA ASN A 408 24.01 31.93 49.60
C ASN A 408 25.53 32.00 49.40
N GLN A 409 26.20 30.88 49.10
CA GLN A 409 27.62 30.83 48.78
C GLN A 409 27.85 30.32 47.36
N THR A 410 28.95 30.75 46.74
CA THR A 410 29.42 30.19 45.47
C THR A 410 30.40 29.06 45.76
N THR A 411 30.01 27.83 45.46
CA THR A 411 30.89 26.66 45.55
C THR A 411 31.47 26.31 44.18
N ALA A 412 32.80 26.20 44.09
CA ALA A 412 33.50 25.83 42.86
C ALA A 412 34.01 24.38 42.95
N LEU A 413 33.61 23.56 41.97
CA LEU A 413 34.11 22.20 41.79
C LEU A 413 35.29 22.21 40.81
N VAL A 414 36.50 22.02 41.30
CA VAL A 414 37.73 21.96 40.49
C VAL A 414 38.33 20.55 40.48
N GLY A 415 38.93 20.17 39.36
CA GLY A 415 39.57 18.86 39.22
C GLY A 415 39.85 18.48 37.77
N SER A 416 40.59 17.39 37.57
CA SER A 416 40.94 16.86 36.25
C SER A 416 39.72 16.48 35.40
N SER A 417 39.88 16.39 34.08
CA SER A 417 38.81 15.91 33.20
C SER A 417 38.38 14.50 33.61
N GLY A 418 37.07 14.23 33.67
CA GLY A 418 36.53 12.92 34.06
C GLY A 418 36.37 12.66 35.56
N CYS A 419 36.75 13.59 36.46
CA CYS A 419 36.61 13.40 37.91
C CYS A 419 35.16 13.53 38.46
N GLY A 420 34.14 13.56 37.59
CA GLY A 420 32.73 13.56 37.99
C GLY A 420 32.07 14.92 38.23
N LYS A 421 32.70 16.06 37.92
CA LYS A 421 32.14 17.41 38.13
C LYS A 421 30.74 17.59 37.50
N SER A 422 30.63 17.33 36.19
CA SER A 422 29.35 17.41 35.47
C SER A 422 28.35 16.36 35.97
N THR A 423 28.83 15.21 36.45
CA THR A 423 28.00 14.17 37.04
C THR A 423 27.33 14.64 38.33
N CYS A 424 28.02 15.42 39.17
CA CYS A 424 27.40 16.02 40.36
C CYS A 424 26.21 16.92 39.97
N VAL A 425 26.35 17.70 38.89
CA VAL A 425 25.26 18.54 38.37
C VAL A 425 24.11 17.68 37.81
N SER A 426 24.41 16.63 37.04
CA SER A 426 23.40 15.72 36.50
C SER A 426 22.60 15.01 37.59
N LEU A 427 23.26 14.59 38.68
CA LEU A 427 22.60 13.99 39.84
C LEU A 427 21.79 15.02 40.64
N LEU A 428 22.30 16.25 40.78
CA LEU A 428 21.56 17.34 41.43
C LEU A 428 20.28 17.67 40.65
N LEU A 429 20.31 17.65 39.32
CA LEU A 429 19.13 17.84 38.45
C LEU A 429 18.21 16.60 38.40
N ARG A 430 18.59 15.53 39.10
CA ARG A 430 17.90 14.25 39.15
C ARG A 430 17.69 13.69 37.74
N TYR A 431 18.71 13.77 36.88
CA TYR A 431 18.72 13.06 35.59
C TYR A 431 18.98 11.57 35.78
N TYR A 432 19.70 11.22 36.84
CA TYR A 432 19.95 9.86 37.28
C TYR A 432 19.79 9.78 38.79
N GLU A 433 19.56 8.58 39.31
CA GLU A 433 19.59 8.31 40.75
C GLU A 433 20.94 7.72 41.15
N PRO A 434 21.47 8.07 42.34
CA PRO A 434 22.73 7.53 42.81
C PRO A 434 22.60 6.03 43.11
N SER A 435 23.67 5.27 42.87
CA SER A 435 23.71 3.82 43.15
C SER A 435 23.74 3.54 44.66
N SER A 436 24.34 4.45 45.43
CA SER A 436 24.30 4.44 46.90
C SER A 436 24.51 5.85 47.45
N GLY A 437 24.14 6.06 48.72
CA GLY A 437 24.16 7.37 49.36
C GLY A 437 22.89 8.17 49.06
N ARG A 438 22.89 9.45 49.48
CA ARG A 438 21.73 10.33 49.31
C ARG A 438 22.16 11.77 49.03
N ILE A 439 21.32 12.47 48.29
CA ILE A 439 21.50 13.89 47.97
C ILE A 439 20.35 14.63 48.62
N MET A 440 20.68 15.67 49.39
CA MET A 440 19.72 16.42 50.17
C MET A 440 19.79 17.90 49.82
N ILE A 441 18.62 18.55 49.85
CA ILE A 441 18.47 20.00 49.78
C ILE A 441 17.72 20.47 51.02
N ASP A 442 18.32 21.41 51.76
CA ASP A 442 17.81 21.94 53.03
C ASP A 442 17.43 20.83 54.04
N GLY A 443 18.18 19.73 54.03
CA GLY A 443 17.99 18.55 54.89
C GLY A 443 16.92 17.55 54.43
N GLN A 444 16.24 17.78 53.30
CA GLN A 444 15.27 16.86 52.70
C GLN A 444 15.88 16.15 51.48
N SER A 445 15.51 14.88 51.24
CA SER A 445 16.04 14.15 50.08
C SER A 445 15.48 14.71 48.78
N ILE A 446 16.31 14.82 47.73
CA ILE A 446 15.83 15.24 46.40
C ILE A 446 14.79 14.28 45.79
N THR A 447 14.69 13.05 46.33
CA THR A 447 13.69 12.05 45.95
C THR A 447 12.28 12.44 46.37
N ASP A 448 12.15 13.21 47.45
CA ASP A 448 10.87 13.49 48.12
C ASP A 448 10.09 14.64 47.45
N HIS A 449 10.72 15.32 46.48
CA HIS A 449 10.14 16.45 45.77
C HIS A 449 9.60 16.08 44.39
N LYS A 450 8.49 16.71 43.99
CA LYS A 450 7.97 16.62 42.62
C LYS A 450 8.99 17.21 41.63
N ILE A 451 9.46 16.38 40.70
CA ILE A 451 10.60 16.70 39.81
C ILE A 451 10.42 18.00 39.01
N LYS A 452 9.19 18.32 38.59
CA LYS A 452 8.88 19.54 37.83
C LYS A 452 9.07 20.80 38.68
N GLN A 453 8.58 20.80 39.93
CA GLN A 453 8.71 21.94 40.83
C GLN A 453 10.16 22.09 41.30
N PHE A 454 10.81 20.96 41.58
CA PHE A 454 12.22 20.93 41.95
C PHE A 454 13.12 21.58 40.89
N ARG A 455 12.98 21.17 39.62
CA ARG A 455 13.78 21.71 38.51
C ARG A 455 13.44 23.18 38.18
N GLN A 456 12.27 23.69 38.55
CA GLN A 456 11.93 25.11 38.37
C GLN A 456 12.77 26.03 39.28
N ASN A 457 13.33 25.51 40.37
CA ASN A 457 14.15 26.27 41.31
C ASN A 457 15.66 26.22 40.96
N ILE A 458 16.05 25.51 39.90
CA ILE A 458 17.46 25.34 39.49
C ILE A 458 17.65 25.92 38.10
N GLY A 459 18.55 26.91 37.97
CA GLY A 459 19.04 27.40 36.68
C GLY A 459 20.33 26.67 36.28
N VAL A 460 20.41 26.24 35.01
CA VAL A 460 21.60 25.59 34.43
C VAL A 460 22.01 26.40 33.21
N VAL A 461 23.31 26.67 33.07
CA VAL A 461 23.90 27.45 31.97
C VAL A 461 24.92 26.61 31.22
#